data_AF-K0REX0-F1
#
_entry.id   AF-K0REX0-F1
#
_cell.length_a   1.000
_cell.length_b   1.000
_cell.length_c   1.000
_cell.angle_alpha   90.00
_cell.angle_beta   90.00
_cell.angle_gamma   90.00
#
_symmetry.space_group_name_H-M   'P 1'
#
loop_
_entity.id
_entity.type
_entity.pdbx_description
1 polymer ?
#
loop_
_entity_poly.entity_id
_entity_poly.type
_entity_poly.pdbx_seq_one_letter_code
_entity_poly.pdbx_strand_id
1 'polypeptide(L)'
;MAIVAPVPTDGGVVVALFLMVGTIAFTICSTVALYECSTREKGSNHARLLRLLSGWANISNSFIHVLLTIYILSNAANDSVYWIEERKLGGIEGPVGLAVLNLLAGLSALRSYSSKFPLVWNVFVATAGTFMPIVWLRFLEVGLKEWPYEVIFIWFAIFFFELVSVACSVAHVAIVPNYCADSSGGKKNE
;
A
#
# COMPACT_ATOMS: atom_id res chain seq x y z
N MET A 1 22.89 -23.05 26.57
CA MET A 1 21.96 -22.33 25.69
C MET A 1 20.57 -22.75 26.10
N ALA A 2 19.77 -21.88 26.73
CA ALA A 2 18.41 -22.24 27.13
C ALA A 2 17.56 -22.33 25.86
N ILE A 3 16.94 -23.50 25.64
CA ILE A 3 15.93 -23.67 24.59
C ILE A 3 14.70 -22.95 25.10
N VAL A 4 14.52 -21.70 24.64
CA VAL A 4 13.29 -20.95 24.88
C VAL A 4 12.21 -21.65 24.06
N ALA A 5 11.21 -22.21 24.73
CA ALA A 5 10.06 -22.82 24.06
C ALA A 5 9.38 -21.77 23.16
N PRO A 6 8.94 -22.14 21.95
CA PRO A 6 8.19 -21.22 21.11
C PRO A 6 6.94 -20.76 21.87
N VAL A 7 6.81 -19.44 22.06
CA VAL A 7 5.62 -18.85 22.67
C VAL A 7 4.44 -19.10 21.72
N PRO A 8 3.27 -19.56 22.21
CA PRO A 8 2.09 -19.72 21.37
C PRO A 8 1.72 -18.39 20.71
N THR A 9 1.72 -18.38 19.38
CA THR A 9 1.66 -17.18 18.52
C THR A 9 0.30 -16.97 17.87
N ASP A 10 -0.66 -17.87 18.13
CA ASP A 10 -2.00 -17.85 17.56
C ASP A 10 -2.74 -16.53 17.85
N GLY A 11 -2.52 -15.93 19.03
CA GLY A 11 -3.07 -14.62 19.38
C GLY A 11 -2.54 -13.49 18.47
N GLY A 12 -1.24 -13.53 18.14
CA GLY A 12 -0.62 -12.57 17.22
C GLY A 12 -1.15 -12.73 15.79
N VAL A 13 -1.35 -13.97 15.34
CA VAL A 13 -2.00 -14.31 14.06
C VAL A 13 -3.42 -13.79 13.98
N VAL A 14 -4.23 -14.01 15.02
CA VAL A 14 -5.62 -13.52 15.05
C VAL A 14 -5.67 -11.99 15.04
N VAL A 15 -4.84 -11.31 15.83
CA VAL A 15 -4.76 -9.83 15.84
C VAL A 15 -4.30 -9.29 14.48
N ALA A 16 -3.27 -9.90 13.88
CA ALA A 16 -2.79 -9.56 12.55
C ALA A 16 -3.90 -9.65 11.48
N LEU A 17 -4.60 -10.80 11.45
CA LEU A 17 -5.72 -11.02 10.54
C LEU A 17 -6.85 -10.01 10.79
N PHE A 18 -7.18 -9.73 12.05
CA PHE A 18 -8.21 -8.76 12.41
C PHE A 18 -7.85 -7.35 11.94
N LEU A 19 -6.60 -6.90 12.14
CA LEU A 19 -6.13 -5.59 11.69
C LEU A 19 -6.12 -5.48 10.17
N MET A 20 -5.75 -6.55 9.45
CA MET A 20 -5.81 -6.58 8.00
C MET A 20 -7.24 -6.49 7.49
N VAL A 21 -8.15 -7.34 7.99
CA VAL A 21 -9.56 -7.32 7.60
C VAL A 21 -10.19 -5.96 7.91
N GLY A 22 -9.90 -5.40 9.09
CA GLY A 22 -10.37 -4.07 9.49
C GLY A 22 -9.83 -2.97 8.56
N THR A 23 -8.55 -3.01 8.21
CA THR A 23 -7.93 -2.08 7.26
C THR A 23 -8.57 -2.18 5.87
N ILE A 24 -8.82 -3.41 5.40
CA ILE A 24 -9.46 -3.66 4.12
C ILE A 24 -10.88 -3.10 4.11
N ALA A 25 -11.68 -3.47 5.12
CA ALA A 25 -13.05 -3.01 5.24
C ALA A 25 -13.11 -1.47 5.32
N PHE A 26 -12.29 -0.84 6.17
CA PHE A 26 -12.23 0.61 6.31
C PHE A 26 -11.87 1.30 4.99
N THR A 27 -10.83 0.81 4.30
CA THR A 27 -10.34 1.42 3.05
C THR A 27 -11.36 1.29 1.92
N ILE A 28 -11.96 0.11 1.76
CA ILE A 28 -12.99 -0.14 0.74
C ILE A 28 -14.23 0.71 1.05
N CYS A 29 -14.77 0.64 2.26
CA CYS A 29 -15.98 1.38 2.64
C CYS A 29 -15.79 2.90 2.50
N SER A 30 -14.66 3.44 2.94
CA SER A 30 -14.37 4.88 2.82
C SER A 30 -14.23 5.30 1.36
N THR A 31 -13.59 4.47 0.54
CA THR A 31 -13.42 4.74 -0.90
C THR A 31 -14.75 4.67 -1.65
N VAL A 32 -15.60 3.69 -1.33
CA VAL A 32 -16.96 3.56 -1.88
C VAL A 32 -17.81 4.75 -1.48
N ALA A 33 -17.77 5.18 -0.21
CA ALA A 33 -18.50 6.36 0.24
C ALA A 33 -18.07 7.62 -0.52
N LEU A 34 -16.76 7.83 -0.70
CA LEU A 34 -16.24 8.94 -1.51
C LEU A 34 -16.65 8.83 -2.98
N TYR A 35 -16.67 7.63 -3.54
CA TYR A 35 -17.15 7.38 -4.90
C TYR A 35 -18.64 7.74 -5.06
N GLU A 36 -19.49 7.26 -4.16
CA GLU A 36 -20.93 7.55 -4.17
C GLU A 36 -21.22 9.06 -3.98
N CYS A 37 -20.54 9.73 -3.05
CA CYS A 37 -20.68 11.17 -2.89
C CYS A 37 -20.28 11.91 -4.17
N SER A 38 -19.21 11.47 -4.84
CA SER A 38 -18.74 12.07 -6.09
C SER A 38 -19.76 11.92 -7.22
N THR A 39 -20.38 10.75 -7.37
CA THR A 39 -21.35 10.51 -8.44
C THR A 39 -22.67 11.27 -8.20
N ARG A 40 -23.05 11.51 -6.94
CA ARG A 40 -24.25 12.29 -6.58
C ARG A 40 -24.06 13.79 -6.76
N GLU A 41 -22.94 14.35 -6.30
CA GLU A 41 -22.74 15.81 -6.24
C GLU A 41 -22.06 16.40 -7.48
N LYS A 42 -21.68 15.55 -8.45
CA LYS A 42 -20.86 15.92 -9.61
C LYS A 42 -19.66 16.83 -9.25
N GLY A 43 -19.03 16.62 -8.10
CA GLY A 43 -17.92 17.43 -7.60
C GLY A 43 -16.52 16.95 -8.05
N SER A 44 -15.84 17.76 -8.86
CA SER A 44 -14.41 17.56 -9.23
C SER A 44 -13.45 17.54 -8.02
N ASN A 45 -13.87 18.11 -6.88
CA ASN A 45 -13.11 18.16 -5.63
C ASN A 45 -12.84 16.77 -5.04
N HIS A 46 -13.79 15.84 -5.15
CA HIS A 46 -13.62 14.49 -4.62
C HIS A 46 -12.65 13.65 -5.46
N ALA A 47 -12.71 13.77 -6.79
CA ALA A 47 -11.72 13.18 -7.68
C ALA A 47 -10.32 13.73 -7.35
N ARG A 48 -10.20 15.06 -7.20
CA ARG A 48 -8.94 15.67 -6.75
C ARG A 48 -8.46 15.11 -5.41
N LEU A 49 -9.35 14.97 -4.43
CA LEU A 49 -9.02 14.40 -3.12
C LEU A 49 -8.50 12.97 -3.23
N LEU A 50 -9.19 12.09 -3.96
CA LEU A 50 -8.78 10.70 -4.17
C LEU A 50 -7.39 10.62 -4.84
N ARG A 51 -7.13 11.46 -5.84
CA ARG A 51 -5.79 11.55 -6.45
C ARG A 51 -4.73 11.97 -5.42
N LEU A 52 -5.01 12.98 -4.60
CA LEU A 52 -4.08 13.45 -3.58
C LEU A 52 -3.82 12.38 -2.50
N LEU A 53 -4.87 11.70 -2.03
CA LEU A 53 -4.76 10.60 -1.06
C LEU A 53 -3.93 9.44 -1.64
N SER A 54 -4.16 9.06 -2.89
CA SER A 54 -3.33 8.07 -3.59
C SER A 54 -1.86 8.51 -3.69
N GLY A 55 -1.62 9.79 -3.93
CA GLY A 55 -0.27 10.34 -4.04
C GLY A 55 0.46 10.33 -2.70
N TRP A 56 -0.20 10.78 -1.63
CA TRP A 56 0.35 10.74 -0.29
C TRP A 56 0.58 9.33 0.22
N ALA A 57 -0.34 8.40 -0.03
CA ALA A 57 -0.16 7.00 0.34
C ALA A 57 1.09 6.40 -0.32
N ASN A 58 1.32 6.68 -1.60
CA ASN A 58 2.54 6.26 -2.30
C ASN A 58 3.82 6.87 -1.71
N ILE A 59 3.82 8.18 -1.40
CA ILE A 59 4.97 8.83 -0.75
C ILE A 59 5.24 8.22 0.62
N SER A 60 4.20 8.03 1.43
CA SER A 60 4.32 7.36 2.73
C SER A 60 4.86 5.94 2.58
N ASN A 61 4.38 5.16 1.61
CA ASN A 61 4.89 3.83 1.35
C ASN A 61 6.39 3.85 0.98
N SER A 62 6.82 4.83 0.18
CA SER A 62 8.23 5.06 -0.13
C SER A 62 9.07 5.28 1.13
N PHE A 63 8.61 6.16 2.04
CA PHE A 63 9.28 6.40 3.31
C PHE A 63 9.37 5.12 4.17
N ILE A 64 8.30 4.32 4.23
CA ILE A 64 8.31 3.06 4.99
C ILE A 64 9.33 2.07 4.41
N HIS A 65 9.45 1.95 3.08
CA HIS A 65 10.49 1.11 2.47
C HIS A 65 11.92 1.61 2.71
N VAL A 66 12.12 2.94 2.81
CA VAL A 66 13.41 3.51 3.23
C VAL A 66 13.70 3.14 4.69
N LEU A 67 12.71 3.26 5.58
CA LEU A 67 12.85 2.85 6.97
C LEU A 67 13.16 1.35 7.10
N LEU A 68 12.49 0.49 6.31
CA LEU A 68 12.81 -0.93 6.24
C LEU A 68 14.28 -1.16 5.84
N THR A 69 14.75 -0.43 4.81
CA THR A 69 16.14 -0.51 4.36
C THR A 69 17.12 -0.10 5.46
N ILE A 70 16.86 1.03 6.13
CA ILE A 70 17.68 1.51 7.26
C ILE A 70 17.67 0.46 8.39
N TYR A 71 16.51 -0.13 8.67
CA TYR A 71 16.38 -1.12 9.73
C TYR A 71 17.15 -2.41 9.41
N ILE A 72 17.09 -2.90 8.18
CA ILE A 72 17.91 -4.03 7.69
C ILE A 72 19.41 -3.72 7.85
N LEU A 73 19.85 -2.52 7.43
CA LEU A 73 21.25 -2.10 7.53
C LEU A 73 21.70 -1.95 8.98
N SER A 74 20.87 -1.41 9.86
CA SER A 74 21.18 -1.27 11.29
C SER A 74 21.35 -2.62 12.00
N ASN A 75 20.75 -3.68 11.44
CA ASN A 75 20.87 -5.05 11.92
C ASN A 75 21.89 -5.88 11.12
N ALA A 76 22.81 -5.24 10.37
CA ALA A 76 23.79 -5.95 9.55
C ALA A 76 24.72 -6.89 10.34
N ALA A 77 25.03 -6.56 11.59
CA ALA A 77 25.85 -7.38 12.48
C ALA A 77 25.05 -8.52 13.17
N ASN A 78 23.75 -8.62 12.92
CA ASN A 78 22.91 -9.69 13.47
C ASN A 78 22.95 -10.90 12.52
N ASP A 79 23.50 -12.01 13.04
CA ASP A 79 23.71 -13.26 12.32
C ASP A 79 22.52 -14.23 12.41
N SER A 80 21.36 -13.79 12.90
CA SER A 80 20.14 -14.60 12.82
C SER A 80 19.79 -14.93 11.37
N VAL A 81 19.24 -16.12 11.14
CA VAL A 81 18.83 -16.60 9.80
C VAL A 81 17.88 -15.62 9.12
N TYR A 82 16.96 -15.02 9.88
CA TYR A 82 16.03 -14.00 9.36
C TYR A 82 16.77 -12.84 8.68
N TRP A 83 17.70 -12.20 9.40
CA TRP A 83 18.42 -11.04 8.88
C TRP A 83 19.36 -11.37 7.73
N ILE A 84 19.93 -12.57 7.71
CA ILE A 84 20.75 -13.05 6.59
C ILE A 84 19.91 -13.15 5.32
N GLU A 85 18.71 -13.75 5.39
CA GLU A 85 17.81 -13.86 4.23
C GLU A 85 17.27 -12.50 3.81
N GLU A 86 16.89 -11.64 4.75
CA GLU A 86 16.33 -10.31 4.44
C GLU A 86 17.36 -9.43 3.71
N ARG A 87 18.64 -9.53 4.06
CA ARG A 87 19.73 -8.81 3.37
C ARG A 87 19.91 -9.26 1.91
N LYS A 88 19.61 -10.52 1.58
CA LYS A 88 19.67 -11.00 0.18
C LYS A 88 18.59 -10.36 -0.69
N LEU A 89 17.46 -9.98 -0.09
CA LEU A 89 16.38 -9.25 -0.75
C LEU A 89 16.63 -7.73 -0.78
N GLY A 90 17.71 -7.24 -0.17
CA GLY A 90 18.03 -5.82 -0.10
C GLY A 90 18.40 -5.19 -1.46
N GLY A 91 18.55 -3.87 -1.46
CA GLY A 91 19.02 -3.13 -2.64
C GLY A 91 17.93 -2.76 -3.64
N ILE A 92 18.35 -2.47 -4.88
CA ILE A 92 17.48 -1.90 -5.93
C ILE A 92 16.40 -2.89 -6.37
N GLU A 93 16.68 -4.19 -6.33
CA GLU A 93 15.70 -5.22 -6.70
C GLU A 93 14.66 -5.49 -5.59
N GLY A 94 14.86 -4.94 -4.39
CA GLY A 94 13.94 -5.06 -3.27
C GLY A 94 13.47 -3.71 -2.71
N PRO A 95 13.63 -3.44 -1.40
CA PRO A 95 12.97 -2.31 -0.74
C PRO A 95 13.40 -0.95 -1.31
N VAL A 96 14.62 -0.80 -1.84
CA VAL A 96 15.06 0.47 -2.43
C VAL A 96 14.34 0.74 -3.77
N GLY A 97 14.20 -0.28 -4.62
CA GLY A 97 13.44 -0.14 -5.88
C GLY A 97 11.98 0.16 -5.62
N LEU A 98 11.36 -0.55 -4.68
CA LEU A 98 9.99 -0.29 -4.24
C LEU A 98 9.84 1.14 -3.69
N ALA A 99 10.80 1.63 -2.90
CA ALA A 99 10.78 3.00 -2.41
C ALA A 99 10.81 4.02 -3.56
N VAL A 100 11.69 3.84 -4.55
CA VAL A 100 11.81 4.75 -5.69
C VAL A 100 10.53 4.75 -6.53
N LEU A 101 9.99 3.58 -6.86
CA LEU A 101 8.79 3.48 -7.70
C LEU A 101 7.55 4.05 -7.01
N ASN A 102 7.37 3.79 -5.71
CA ASN A 102 6.34 4.43 -4.90
C ASN A 102 6.52 5.96 -4.85
N LEU A 103 7.75 6.47 -4.71
CA LEU A 103 7.99 7.92 -4.73
C LEU A 103 7.59 8.54 -6.08
N LEU A 104 7.97 7.91 -7.19
CA LEU A 104 7.62 8.36 -8.54
C LEU A 104 6.10 8.33 -8.74
N ALA A 105 5.42 7.28 -8.29
CA ALA A 105 3.96 7.15 -8.39
C ALA A 105 3.27 8.24 -7.56
N GLY A 106 3.79 8.51 -6.35
CA GLY A 106 3.31 9.56 -5.48
C GLY A 106 3.45 10.95 -6.07
N LEU A 107 4.66 11.30 -6.53
CA LEU A 107 4.94 12.59 -7.17
C LEU A 107 4.14 12.77 -8.47
N SER A 108 4.00 11.71 -9.26
CA SER A 108 3.16 11.69 -10.46
C SER A 108 1.71 11.99 -10.12
N ALA A 109 1.16 11.30 -9.12
CA ALA A 109 -0.21 11.52 -8.66
C ALA A 109 -0.41 12.92 -8.09
N LEU A 110 0.56 13.52 -7.37
CA LEU A 110 0.42 14.87 -6.81
C LEU A 110 0.55 15.98 -7.87
N ARG A 111 1.49 15.85 -8.81
CA ARG A 111 1.83 16.91 -9.78
C ARG A 111 1.01 16.84 -11.07
N SER A 112 0.64 15.65 -11.53
CA SER A 112 -0.03 15.46 -12.82
C SER A 112 -1.53 15.21 -12.65
N TYR A 113 -2.31 15.60 -13.68
CA TYR A 113 -3.69 15.13 -13.84
C TYR A 113 -3.77 13.69 -14.37
N SER A 114 -2.67 13.17 -14.94
CA SER A 114 -2.63 11.80 -15.45
C SER A 114 -2.44 10.81 -14.31
N SER A 115 -3.44 9.97 -14.08
CA SER A 115 -3.43 8.91 -13.06
C SER A 115 -3.02 7.54 -13.61
N LYS A 116 -2.57 7.44 -14.87
CA LYS A 116 -2.27 6.14 -15.52
C LYS A 116 -1.11 5.41 -14.84
N PHE A 117 0.04 6.07 -14.67
CA PHE A 117 1.19 5.45 -14.03
C PHE A 117 0.92 5.07 -12.57
N PRO A 118 0.40 5.97 -11.71
CA PRO A 118 0.03 5.61 -10.34
C PRO A 118 -0.97 4.45 -10.28
N LEU A 119 -1.99 4.43 -11.14
CA LEU A 119 -2.96 3.33 -11.17
C LEU A 119 -2.28 2.00 -11.51
N VAL A 120 -1.54 1.94 -12.62
CA VAL A 120 -0.89 0.70 -13.07
C VAL A 120 0.08 0.19 -12.01
N TRP A 121 0.87 1.09 -11.42
CA TRP A 121 1.79 0.76 -10.33
C TRP A 121 1.04 0.22 -9.11
N ASN A 122 0.04 0.94 -8.60
CA ASN A 122 -0.67 0.54 -7.38
C ASN A 122 -1.45 -0.77 -7.59
N VAL A 123 -2.03 -0.99 -8.78
CA VAL A 123 -2.69 -2.27 -9.11
C VAL A 123 -1.65 -3.38 -9.16
N PHE A 124 -0.49 -3.16 -9.80
CA PHE A 124 0.59 -4.13 -9.83
C PHE A 124 1.04 -4.48 -8.41
N VAL A 125 1.34 -3.50 -7.58
CA VAL A 125 1.82 -3.70 -6.20
C VAL A 125 0.74 -4.36 -5.34
N ALA A 126 -0.52 -3.93 -5.39
CA ALA A 126 -1.60 -4.58 -4.65
C ALA A 126 -1.81 -6.03 -5.12
N THR A 127 -1.67 -6.31 -6.42
CA THR A 127 -1.81 -7.66 -6.96
C THR A 127 -0.62 -8.53 -6.56
N ALA A 128 0.60 -8.04 -6.77
CA ALA A 128 1.84 -8.71 -6.42
C ALA A 128 1.92 -8.95 -4.91
N GLY A 129 1.62 -7.92 -4.11
CA GLY A 129 1.57 -7.95 -2.65
C GLY A 129 0.49 -8.90 -2.14
N THR A 130 -0.75 -8.82 -2.63
CA THR A 130 -1.87 -9.65 -2.13
C THR A 130 -1.85 -11.09 -2.65
N PHE A 131 -1.51 -11.29 -3.93
CA PHE A 131 -1.62 -12.60 -4.58
C PHE A 131 -0.33 -13.39 -4.65
N MET A 132 0.85 -12.84 -4.30
CA MET A 132 2.03 -13.70 -4.10
C MET A 132 1.92 -14.39 -2.73
N PRO A 133 1.48 -15.66 -2.69
CA PRO A 133 1.20 -16.35 -1.44
C PRO A 133 2.50 -16.55 -0.66
N ILE A 134 3.64 -16.59 -1.35
CA ILE A 134 4.97 -16.75 -0.77
C ILE A 134 5.26 -15.66 0.27
N VAL A 135 4.78 -14.44 0.07
CA VAL A 135 5.03 -13.32 0.99
C VAL A 135 4.12 -13.42 2.21
N TRP A 136 2.81 -13.63 2.00
CA TRP A 136 1.84 -13.70 3.09
C TRP A 136 1.88 -14.99 3.89
N LEU A 137 2.06 -16.14 3.24
CA LEU A 137 2.21 -17.42 3.93
C LEU A 137 3.47 -17.39 4.79
N ARG A 138 4.60 -16.88 4.27
CA ARG A 138 5.82 -16.69 5.08
C ARG A 138 5.57 -15.72 6.23
N PHE A 139 4.85 -14.62 6.02
CA PHE A 139 4.51 -13.69 7.10
C PHE A 139 3.64 -14.33 8.19
N LEU A 140 2.62 -15.10 7.81
CA LEU A 140 1.71 -15.76 8.76
C LEU A 140 2.37 -16.96 9.48
N GLU A 141 3.15 -17.76 8.75
CA GLU A 141 3.74 -19.01 9.27
C GLU A 141 5.03 -18.76 10.07
N VAL A 142 5.86 -17.84 9.60
CA VAL A 142 7.19 -17.54 10.15
C VAL A 142 7.21 -16.13 10.75
N GLY A 143 6.67 -15.15 10.03
CA GLY A 143 6.79 -13.74 10.39
C GLY A 143 6.21 -13.41 11.75
N LEU A 144 4.98 -13.81 12.01
CA LEU A 144 4.30 -13.55 13.27
C LEU A 144 4.87 -14.34 14.46
N LYS A 145 5.71 -15.34 14.20
CA LYS A 145 6.35 -16.16 15.24
C LYS A 145 7.77 -15.73 15.56
N GLU A 146 8.52 -15.35 14.53
CA GLU A 146 9.97 -15.23 14.60
C GLU A 146 10.47 -13.84 14.22
N TRP A 147 9.68 -12.99 13.55
CA TRP A 147 10.16 -11.67 13.14
C TRP A 147 10.05 -10.68 14.30
N PRO A 148 10.96 -9.70 14.37
CA PRO A 148 10.84 -8.59 15.31
C PRO A 148 9.51 -7.85 15.13
N TYR A 149 8.90 -7.39 16.22
CA TYR A 149 7.61 -6.68 16.17
C TYR A 149 7.66 -5.42 15.30
N GLU A 150 8.81 -4.75 15.25
CA GLU A 150 9.07 -3.60 14.40
C GLU A 150 8.96 -3.95 12.91
N VAL A 151 9.47 -5.12 12.51
CA VAL A 151 9.33 -5.64 11.14
C VAL A 151 7.86 -5.90 10.83
N ILE A 152 7.16 -6.57 11.74
CA ILE A 152 5.73 -6.87 11.60
C ILE A 152 4.93 -5.57 11.42
N PHE A 153 5.23 -4.54 12.21
CA PHE A 153 4.60 -3.23 12.09
C PHE A 153 4.90 -2.54 10.75
N ILE A 154 6.15 -2.58 10.29
CA ILE A 154 6.55 -2.04 8.98
C ILE A 154 5.77 -2.72 7.85
N TRP A 155 5.59 -4.05 7.92
CA TRP A 155 4.78 -4.81 6.95
C TRP A 155 3.31 -4.37 6.93
N PHE A 156 2.69 -4.18 8.09
CA PHE A 156 1.33 -3.65 8.15
C PHE A 156 1.22 -2.23 7.60
N ALA A 157 2.22 -1.38 7.85
CA ALA A 157 2.24 -0.03 7.31
C ALA A 157 2.35 -0.04 5.78
N ILE A 158 3.21 -0.87 5.20
CA ILE A 158 3.31 -1.07 3.75
C ILE A 158 1.95 -1.49 3.19
N PHE A 159 1.37 -2.56 3.75
CA PHE A 159 0.08 -3.09 3.31
C PHE A 159 -1.03 -2.03 3.35
N PHE A 160 -1.11 -1.27 4.45
CA PHE A 160 -2.08 -0.19 4.59
C PHE A 160 -1.94 0.86 3.48
N PHE A 161 -0.72 1.36 3.24
CA PHE A 161 -0.49 2.39 2.24
C PHE A 161 -0.69 1.89 0.80
N GLU A 162 -0.34 0.63 0.51
CA GLU A 162 -0.64 -0.02 -0.77
C GLU A 162 -2.14 -0.12 -1.02
N LEU A 163 -2.90 -0.48 0.01
CA LEU A 163 -4.34 -0.62 -0.12
C LEU A 163 -5.04 0.73 -0.30
N VAL A 164 -4.62 1.74 0.46
CA VAL A 164 -5.13 3.12 0.29
C VAL A 164 -4.77 3.64 -1.10
N SER A 165 -3.54 3.41 -1.58
CA SER A 165 -3.09 3.92 -2.87
C SER A 165 -3.86 3.30 -4.04
N VAL A 166 -4.07 1.98 -4.04
CA VAL A 166 -4.83 1.30 -5.09
C VAL A 166 -6.31 1.66 -5.05
N ALA A 167 -6.93 1.68 -3.86
CA ALA A 167 -8.35 1.98 -3.73
C ALA A 167 -8.65 3.41 -4.21
N CYS A 168 -7.85 4.38 -3.76
CA CYS A 168 -8.00 5.77 -4.18
C CYS A 168 -7.72 5.96 -5.69
N SER A 169 -6.73 5.26 -6.25
CA SER A 169 -6.41 5.31 -7.68
C SER A 169 -7.55 4.75 -8.55
N VAL A 170 -8.12 3.60 -8.17
CA VAL A 170 -9.23 2.97 -8.87
C VAL A 170 -10.46 3.86 -8.81
N ALA A 171 -10.81 4.38 -7.63
CA ALA A 171 -11.96 5.28 -7.48
C ALA A 171 -11.78 6.58 -8.27
N HIS A 172 -10.59 7.20 -8.22
CA HIS A 172 -10.30 8.38 -9.03
C HIS A 172 -10.56 8.13 -10.52
N VAL A 173 -10.02 7.04 -11.07
CA VAL A 173 -10.17 6.70 -12.48
C VAL A 173 -11.60 6.31 -12.84
N ALA A 174 -12.36 5.70 -11.93
CA ALA A 174 -13.77 5.40 -12.14
C ALA A 174 -14.66 6.67 -12.16
N ILE A 175 -14.22 7.75 -11.53
CA ILE A 175 -15.00 9.00 -11.40
C ILE A 175 -14.69 9.98 -12.53
N VAL A 176 -13.42 10.12 -12.95
CA VAL A 176 -13.00 11.12 -13.94
C VAL A 176 -13.77 11.07 -15.30
N PRO A 177 -14.04 9.89 -15.90
CA PRO A 177 -14.81 9.80 -17.14
C PRO A 177 -16.23 10.39 -17.02
N ASN A 178 -16.86 10.28 -15.85
CA ASN A 178 -18.21 10.82 -15.61
C ASN A 178 -18.23 12.35 -15.64
N TYR A 179 -17.11 13.01 -15.34
CA TYR A 179 -16.98 14.47 -15.44
C TYR A 179 -16.67 14.97 -16.85
N CYS A 180 -15.82 14.24 -17.59
CA CYS A 180 -15.47 14.63 -18.95
C CYS A 180 -16.63 14.44 -19.95
N ALA A 181 -17.47 13.43 -19.76
CA ALA A 181 -18.66 13.20 -20.59
C ALA A 181 -19.74 14.29 -20.41
N ASP A 182 -19.96 14.77 -19.19
CA ASP A 182 -20.98 15.80 -18.93
C ASP A 182 -20.56 17.21 -19.38
N SER A 183 -19.25 17.51 -19.35
CA SER A 183 -18.73 18.82 -19.80
C SER A 183 -18.73 19.02 -21.33
N SER A 184 -18.93 17.94 -22.11
CA SER A 184 -18.98 17.98 -23.58
C SER A 184 -20.41 18.02 -24.15
N GLY A 185 -21.44 17.95 -23.30
CA GLY A 185 -22.86 18.05 -23.68
C GLY A 185 -23.45 19.47 -23.71
N GLY A 186 -22.67 20.50 -23.37
CA GLY A 186 -23.15 21.88 -23.13
C GLY A 186 -23.04 22.86 -24.30
N LYS A 187 -23.12 22.41 -25.56
CA LYS A 187 -23.27 23.31 -26.73
C LYS A 187 -24.16 22.68 -27.81
N LYS A 188 -25.47 22.64 -27.56
CA LYS A 188 -26.49 22.71 -28.61
C LYS A 188 -27.69 23.47 -28.07
N ASN A 189 -27.85 24.69 -28.58
CA ASN A 189 -29.08 25.46 -28.79
C ASN A 189 -28.86 26.94 -28.44
N GLU A 190 -28.25 27.65 -29.37
CA GLU A 190 -28.66 29.00 -29.78
C GLU A 190 -28.74 29.03 -31.31
#